data_AF-A0A2M8DN73-F1
#
_entry.id   AF-A0A2M8DN73-F1
#
_cell.length_a   1.000
_cell.length_b   1.000
_cell.length_c   1.000
_cell.angle_alpha   90.00
_cell.angle_beta   90.00
_cell.angle_gamma   90.00
#
_symmetry.space_group_name_H-M   'P 1'
#
loop_
_entity.id
_entity.type
_entity.pdbx_description
1 polymer ?
#
loop_
_entity_poly.entity_id
_entity_poly.type
_entity_poly.pdbx_seq_one_letter_code
_entity_poly.pdbx_strand_id
1 'polypeptide(L)'
;MRQSQLFYKTLKELPKDEKSINAQLLIRASFIYKEMAGVYTYLPLGLRVLRKIENIIREEMEKIGGKEILMTIFQPKNLWQETGRWSQDIGEVMYKCKEDNKEIGLGPTHEEMITDIVRHYVKSYEDLPLYLYQIQTKFRKEPRARSGLLRDREFDMKDLYSFHRTEEDFKKYYEKIKKSYLKIFKRCGLKTIITEASGAGFTKEYTHEFQVLAKGGEDTIVFCPKGNFSQNKEIAKFKAGTPCPKCKAILKEGKSIEVGNIFPLRTKYSQAMKAYFVDKDGKRKPIIMGCYGIGPSRTMGAIVEVHHDEKGIIWPKGVAPFQVYLISIPSTRPGLIKKQTEKLYQDLQKEKIEVLYDDREQKTPGEKFAEADLIGIPYRIVVSAKTLKKNSVEVKKRNQKRTKLIKIKNVIKWLSIRI
;
A
#
# COMPACT_ATOMS: atom_id res chain seq x y z
N MET A 1 11.11 -3.90 20.37
CA MET A 1 12.39 -3.83 19.63
C MET A 1 13.21 -2.70 20.23
N ARG A 2 14.53 -2.86 20.37
CA ARG A 2 15.43 -1.80 20.86
C ARG A 2 16.03 -1.04 19.69
N GLN A 3 16.15 0.28 19.83
CA GLN A 3 16.76 1.12 18.81
C GLN A 3 18.28 0.88 18.71
N SER A 4 18.94 0.53 19.82
CA SER A 4 20.34 0.13 19.84
C SER A 4 20.65 -1.11 18.99
N GLN A 5 19.64 -1.95 18.71
CA GLN A 5 19.77 -3.19 17.93
C GLN A 5 19.50 -2.98 16.44
N LEU A 6 19.02 -1.80 16.02
CA LEU A 6 18.90 -1.49 14.60
C LEU A 6 20.29 -1.23 14.03
N PHE A 7 20.63 -1.94 12.95
CA PHE A 7 21.96 -1.83 12.32
C PHE A 7 22.19 -0.49 11.60
N TYR A 8 21.12 0.26 11.34
CA TYR A 8 21.13 1.51 10.61
C TYR A 8 20.74 2.70 11.50
N LYS A 9 21.07 3.90 11.03
CA LYS A 9 20.76 5.17 11.68
C LYS A 9 20.00 6.06 10.71
N THR A 10 19.12 6.92 11.23
CA THR A 10 18.49 7.97 10.44
C THR A 10 19.53 8.92 9.85
N LEU A 11 19.26 9.46 8.68
CA LEU A 11 20.12 10.44 8.01
C LEU A 11 19.77 11.86 8.45
N LYS A 12 20.78 12.74 8.51
CA LYS A 12 20.58 14.16 8.82
C LYS A 12 20.10 14.94 7.60
N GLU A 13 20.69 14.65 6.46
CA GLU A 13 20.44 15.35 5.19
C GLU A 13 19.43 14.62 4.32
N LEU A 14 18.78 15.37 3.42
CA LEU A 14 17.89 14.82 2.41
C LEU A 14 18.71 14.21 1.26
N PRO A 15 18.24 13.12 0.62
CA PRO A 15 18.86 12.60 -0.60
C PRO A 15 18.80 13.67 -1.70
N LYS A 16 19.94 13.99 -2.31
CA LYS A 16 20.05 15.07 -3.32
C LYS A 16 19.37 14.71 -4.64
N ASP A 17 19.24 13.43 -4.93
CA ASP A 17 18.70 12.86 -6.16
C ASP A 17 17.20 12.55 -6.08
N GLU A 18 16.56 12.78 -4.94
CA GLU A 18 15.13 12.56 -4.74
C GLU A 18 14.36 13.85 -4.49
N LYS A 19 13.28 14.05 -5.25
CA LYS A 19 12.42 15.24 -5.15
C LYS A 19 11.08 14.98 -4.46
N SER A 20 10.65 13.73 -4.38
CA SER A 20 9.38 13.39 -3.76
C SER A 20 9.51 13.33 -2.25
N ILE A 21 8.49 13.83 -1.54
CA ILE A 21 8.52 13.87 -0.08
C ILE A 21 8.47 12.45 0.50
N ASN A 22 7.76 11.53 -0.15
CA ASN A 22 7.76 10.13 0.28
C ASN A 22 9.16 9.50 0.24
N ALA A 23 9.90 9.61 -0.87
CA ALA A 23 11.26 9.05 -0.95
C ALA A 23 12.20 9.74 0.05
N GLN A 24 12.16 11.07 0.09
CA GLN A 24 12.99 11.87 0.97
C GLN A 24 12.84 11.46 2.43
N LEU A 25 11.60 11.37 2.93
CA LEU A 25 11.35 11.01 4.32
C LEU A 25 11.63 9.53 4.59
N LEU A 26 11.26 8.62 3.68
CA LEU A 26 11.48 7.18 3.87
C LEU A 26 12.97 6.81 3.85
N ILE A 27 13.77 7.44 3.00
CA ILE A 27 15.23 7.24 2.99
C ILE A 27 15.86 7.87 4.23
N ARG A 28 15.48 9.12 4.56
CA ARG A 28 16.03 9.83 5.72
C ARG A 28 15.70 9.14 7.05
N ALA A 29 14.51 8.56 7.17
CA ALA A 29 14.10 7.75 8.32
C ALA A 29 14.59 6.29 8.24
N SER A 30 15.30 5.91 7.17
CA SER A 30 15.84 4.57 6.93
C SER A 30 14.77 3.47 6.96
N PHE A 31 13.63 3.73 6.33
CA PHE A 31 12.61 2.73 6.01
C PHE A 31 12.95 2.02 4.71
N ILE A 32 13.56 2.74 3.76
CA ILE A 32 14.01 2.19 2.49
C ILE A 32 15.44 2.63 2.20
N TYR A 33 16.16 1.82 1.44
CA TYR A 33 17.45 2.12 0.84
C TYR A 33 17.31 2.09 -0.68
N LYS A 34 17.84 3.10 -1.37
CA LYS A 34 17.74 3.20 -2.83
C LYS A 34 18.92 2.48 -3.47
N GLU A 35 18.67 1.37 -4.16
CA GLU A 35 19.70 0.64 -4.91
C GLU A 35 20.00 1.34 -6.24
N MET A 36 18.94 1.73 -6.94
CA MET A 36 19.00 2.48 -8.19
C MET A 36 17.65 3.17 -8.45
N ALA A 37 17.52 3.92 -9.54
CA ALA A 37 16.26 4.58 -9.88
C ALA A 37 15.09 3.58 -9.92
N GLY A 38 14.05 3.78 -9.11
CA GLY A 38 12.88 2.91 -9.04
C GLY A 38 13.11 1.51 -8.47
N VAL A 39 14.21 1.27 -7.77
CA VAL A 39 14.49 -0.03 -7.11
C VAL A 39 14.97 0.26 -5.69
N TYR A 40 14.24 -0.27 -4.72
CA TYR A 40 14.42 0.05 -3.31
C TYR A 40 14.44 -1.22 -2.45
N THR A 41 15.39 -1.27 -1.52
CA THR A 41 15.46 -2.27 -0.46
C THR A 41 14.65 -1.79 0.75
N TYR A 42 13.73 -2.61 1.25
CA TYR A 42 12.97 -2.32 2.47
C TYR A 42 13.78 -2.69 3.71
N LEU A 43 14.15 -1.69 4.50
CA LEU A 43 14.83 -1.88 5.79
C LEU A 43 13.83 -2.32 6.87
N PRO A 44 14.25 -2.89 8.01
CA PRO A 44 13.38 -3.46 9.03
C PRO A 44 12.11 -2.66 9.39
N LEU A 45 12.19 -1.34 9.57
CA LEU A 45 11.00 -0.52 9.83
C LEU A 45 10.08 -0.40 8.59
N GLY A 46 10.64 -0.22 7.39
CA GLY A 46 9.87 -0.17 6.15
C GLY A 46 9.20 -1.49 5.84
N LEU A 47 9.92 -2.61 5.98
CA LEU A 47 9.37 -3.94 5.76
C LEU A 47 8.21 -4.22 6.74
N ARG A 48 8.30 -3.79 8.00
CA ARG A 48 7.19 -3.91 8.96
C ARG A 48 5.95 -3.13 8.51
N VAL A 49 6.10 -1.93 7.98
CA VAL A 49 4.96 -1.14 7.44
C VAL A 49 4.36 -1.83 6.21
N LEU A 50 5.20 -2.25 5.27
CA LEU A 50 4.78 -2.94 4.06
C LEU A 50 3.95 -4.19 4.40
N ARG A 51 4.44 -5.05 5.30
CA ARG A 51 3.70 -6.25 5.74
C ARG A 51 2.37 -5.93 6.44
N LYS A 52 2.28 -4.83 7.21
CA LYS A 52 0.99 -4.39 7.79
C LYS A 52 -0.02 -3.98 6.71
N ILE A 53 0.44 -3.28 5.68
CA ILE A 53 -0.40 -2.91 4.52
C ILE A 53 -0.87 -4.18 3.80
N GLU A 54 0.04 -5.10 3.49
CA GLU A 54 -0.31 -6.37 2.84
C GLU A 54 -1.32 -7.17 3.67
N ASN A 55 -1.15 -7.27 4.99
CA ASN A 55 -2.07 -8.01 5.85
C ASN A 55 -3.47 -7.40 5.88
N ILE A 56 -3.58 -6.06 5.89
CA ILE A 56 -4.87 -5.38 5.73
C ILE A 56 -5.51 -5.78 4.39
N ILE A 57 -4.72 -5.84 3.31
CA ILE A 57 -5.22 -6.25 2.00
C ILE A 57 -5.70 -7.71 2.03
N ARG A 58 -4.88 -8.65 2.53
CA ARG A 58 -5.22 -10.08 2.65
C ARG A 58 -6.54 -10.28 3.39
N GLU A 59 -6.68 -9.71 4.59
CA GLU A 59 -7.88 -9.83 5.40
C GLU A 59 -9.15 -9.35 4.67
N GLU A 60 -9.08 -8.28 3.89
CA GLU A 60 -10.24 -7.78 3.14
C GLU A 60 -10.49 -8.54 1.83
N MET A 61 -9.46 -9.17 1.23
CA MET A 61 -9.62 -10.08 0.08
C MET A 61 -10.24 -11.42 0.50
N GLU A 62 -9.81 -11.99 1.62
CA GLU A 62 -10.39 -13.23 2.18
C GLU A 62 -11.87 -13.05 2.53
N LYS A 63 -12.25 -11.92 3.14
CA LYS A 63 -13.66 -11.59 3.46
C LYS A 63 -14.58 -11.55 2.24
N ILE A 64 -14.03 -11.31 1.04
CA ILE A 64 -14.81 -11.30 -0.19
C ILE A 64 -14.74 -12.62 -0.97
N GLY A 65 -14.07 -13.64 -0.42
CA GLY A 65 -13.93 -14.97 -1.01
C GLY A 65 -12.68 -15.17 -1.86
N GLY A 66 -11.75 -14.20 -1.85
CA GLY A 66 -10.46 -14.32 -2.53
C GLY A 66 -9.61 -15.42 -1.90
N LYS A 67 -9.02 -16.29 -2.75
CA LYS A 67 -8.06 -17.32 -2.34
C LYS A 67 -6.66 -16.88 -2.75
N GLU A 68 -5.74 -16.81 -1.79
CA GLU A 68 -4.35 -16.43 -2.06
C GLU A 68 -3.61 -17.59 -2.75
N ILE A 69 -2.92 -17.25 -3.83
CA ILE A 69 -1.98 -18.10 -4.57
C ILE A 69 -0.69 -17.30 -4.78
N LEU A 70 0.38 -17.95 -5.21
CA LEU A 70 1.62 -17.28 -5.60
C LEU A 70 2.06 -17.77 -6.97
N MET A 71 1.95 -16.91 -7.98
CA MET A 71 2.42 -17.23 -9.33
C MET A 71 3.90 -16.86 -9.48
N THR A 72 4.59 -17.59 -10.36
CA THR A 72 5.99 -17.31 -10.71
C THR A 72 6.15 -15.92 -11.32
N ILE A 73 7.32 -15.30 -11.10
CA ILE A 73 7.70 -14.06 -11.79
C ILE A 73 8.10 -14.31 -13.24
N PHE A 74 8.71 -15.46 -13.49
CA PHE A 74 9.15 -15.87 -14.81
C PHE A 74 7.95 -16.35 -15.63
N GLN A 75 7.70 -15.70 -16.75
CA GLN A 75 6.53 -15.93 -17.58
C GLN A 75 6.94 -16.33 -19.00
N PRO A 76 6.46 -17.47 -19.51
CA PRO A 76 6.90 -17.98 -20.79
C PRO A 76 6.25 -17.18 -21.93
N LYS A 77 7.05 -16.88 -22.97
CA LYS A 77 6.63 -16.06 -24.11
C LYS A 77 5.37 -16.59 -24.82
N ASN A 78 5.20 -17.91 -24.91
CA ASN A 78 4.08 -18.52 -25.64
C ASN A 78 2.71 -18.08 -25.11
N LEU A 79 2.53 -17.98 -23.78
CA LEU A 79 1.26 -17.55 -23.19
C LEU A 79 0.93 -16.08 -23.56
N TRP A 80 1.94 -15.23 -23.60
CA TRP A 80 1.82 -13.83 -24.02
C TRP A 80 1.61 -13.65 -25.53
N GLN A 81 2.04 -14.63 -26.34
CA GLN A 81 1.74 -14.65 -27.77
C GLN A 81 0.29 -15.01 -28.04
N GLU A 82 -0.34 -15.86 -27.22
CA GLU A 82 -1.77 -16.18 -27.36
C GLU A 82 -2.66 -14.93 -27.24
N THR A 83 -2.26 -13.96 -26.41
CA THR A 83 -2.99 -12.69 -26.22
C THR A 83 -2.49 -11.56 -27.12
N GLY A 84 -1.40 -11.78 -27.88
CA GLY A 84 -0.71 -10.76 -28.67
C GLY A 84 0.06 -9.72 -27.85
N ARG A 85 -0.01 -9.77 -26.50
CA ARG A 85 0.56 -8.75 -25.61
C ARG A 85 2.07 -8.86 -25.43
N TRP A 86 2.74 -9.89 -25.97
CA TRP A 86 4.21 -10.00 -25.86
C TRP A 86 4.93 -8.77 -26.43
N SER A 87 4.50 -8.27 -27.59
CA SER A 87 5.18 -7.18 -28.31
C SER A 87 4.41 -5.86 -28.35
N GLN A 88 3.30 -5.77 -27.62
CA GLN A 88 2.38 -4.62 -27.61
C GLN A 88 1.88 -4.37 -26.19
N ASP A 89 1.21 -3.24 -25.95
CA ASP A 89 0.62 -2.89 -24.66
C ASP A 89 1.63 -3.02 -23.50
N ILE A 90 1.29 -3.76 -22.45
CA ILE A 90 2.12 -3.95 -21.26
C ILE A 90 3.39 -4.78 -21.54
N GLY A 91 3.46 -5.52 -22.65
CA GLY A 91 4.67 -6.28 -23.02
C GLY A 91 5.83 -5.41 -23.48
N GLU A 92 5.56 -4.15 -23.86
CA GLU A 92 6.61 -3.18 -24.21
C GLU A 92 7.45 -2.76 -22.99
N VAL A 93 6.81 -2.73 -21.81
CA VAL A 93 7.43 -2.42 -20.52
C VAL A 93 7.88 -3.69 -19.77
N MET A 94 7.78 -4.86 -20.38
CA MET A 94 8.28 -6.10 -19.78
C MET A 94 9.81 -6.18 -19.89
N TYR A 95 10.46 -6.63 -18.82
CA TYR A 95 11.85 -7.10 -18.91
C TYR A 95 11.86 -8.48 -19.54
N LYS A 96 12.62 -8.63 -20.63
CA LYS A 96 12.73 -9.88 -21.38
C LYS A 96 14.15 -10.41 -21.26
N CYS A 97 14.25 -11.67 -20.89
CA CYS A 97 15.48 -12.42 -20.80
C CYS A 97 15.51 -13.45 -21.92
N LYS A 98 16.72 -13.80 -22.36
CA LYS A 98 16.96 -14.88 -23.32
C LYS A 98 17.74 -15.98 -22.62
N GLU A 99 17.19 -17.18 -22.63
CA GLU A 99 17.81 -18.40 -22.13
C GLU A 99 17.89 -19.37 -23.32
N ASP A 100 19.10 -19.63 -23.81
CA ASP A 100 19.34 -20.34 -25.08
C ASP A 100 18.52 -19.76 -26.25
N ASN A 101 17.64 -20.58 -26.83
CA ASN A 101 16.70 -20.22 -27.90
C ASN A 101 15.29 -19.90 -27.38
N LYS A 102 15.11 -19.78 -26.06
CA LYS A 102 13.83 -19.44 -25.42
C LYS A 102 13.88 -18.00 -24.90
N GLU A 103 12.76 -17.31 -25.07
CA GLU A 103 12.55 -15.99 -24.47
C GLU A 103 11.59 -16.11 -23.29
N ILE A 104 11.91 -15.41 -22.22
CA ILE A 104 11.15 -15.40 -20.98
C ILE A 104 11.00 -13.98 -20.46
N GLY A 105 9.83 -13.66 -19.92
CA GLY A 105 9.52 -12.35 -19.36
C GLY A 105 9.57 -12.34 -17.84
N LEU A 106 9.99 -11.24 -17.24
CA LEU A 106 9.66 -10.92 -15.85
C LEU A 106 8.31 -10.21 -15.84
N GLY A 107 7.31 -10.84 -15.22
CA GLY A 107 5.92 -10.42 -15.24
C GLY A 107 5.66 -8.98 -14.77
N PRO A 108 5.13 -8.09 -15.63
CA PRO A 108 4.61 -6.78 -15.21
C PRO A 108 3.18 -6.88 -14.63
N THR A 109 2.52 -8.02 -14.86
CA THR A 109 1.16 -8.44 -14.49
C THR A 109 0.99 -9.94 -14.81
N HIS A 110 -0.15 -10.56 -14.52
CA HIS A 110 -0.34 -12.02 -14.61
C HIS A 110 -1.66 -12.48 -15.27
N GLU A 111 -2.32 -11.67 -16.11
CA GLU A 111 -3.57 -12.09 -16.78
C GLU A 111 -3.40 -13.39 -17.59
N GLU A 112 -2.31 -13.53 -18.33
CA GLU A 112 -2.00 -14.72 -19.13
C GLU A 112 -1.79 -15.95 -18.25
N MET A 113 -0.95 -15.81 -17.21
CA MET A 113 -0.59 -16.90 -16.31
C MET A 113 -1.80 -17.46 -15.58
N ILE A 114 -2.66 -16.58 -15.06
CA ILE A 114 -3.84 -17.03 -14.32
C ILE A 114 -4.90 -17.60 -15.25
N THR A 115 -5.04 -17.07 -16.46
CA THR A 115 -5.97 -17.61 -17.46
C THR A 115 -5.54 -19.02 -17.88
N ASP A 116 -4.24 -19.25 -18.03
CA ASP A 116 -3.69 -20.57 -18.30
C ASP A 116 -3.98 -21.55 -17.15
N ILE A 117 -3.76 -21.17 -15.89
CA ILE A 117 -4.11 -22.01 -14.74
C ILE A 117 -5.62 -22.31 -14.74
N VAL A 118 -6.46 -21.29 -14.89
CA VAL A 118 -7.91 -21.45 -14.83
C VAL A 118 -8.45 -22.32 -15.95
N ARG A 119 -7.96 -22.18 -17.20
CA ARG A 119 -8.41 -23.04 -18.32
C ARG A 119 -8.07 -24.51 -18.10
N HIS A 120 -7.06 -24.83 -17.30
CA HIS A 120 -6.71 -26.22 -16.96
C HIS A 120 -7.70 -26.84 -15.98
N TYR A 121 -8.16 -26.10 -14.97
CA TYR A 121 -8.98 -26.64 -13.87
C TYR A 121 -10.48 -26.36 -13.97
N VAL A 122 -10.88 -25.21 -14.50
CA VAL A 122 -12.31 -24.84 -14.64
C VAL A 122 -12.87 -25.42 -15.93
N LYS A 123 -13.81 -26.37 -15.82
CA LYS A 123 -14.43 -27.07 -16.96
C LYS A 123 -15.95 -26.94 -16.98
N SER A 124 -16.58 -26.76 -15.82
CA SER A 124 -18.03 -26.72 -15.65
C SER A 124 -18.48 -25.39 -15.04
N TYR A 125 -19.75 -25.06 -15.21
CA TYR A 125 -20.38 -23.92 -14.53
C TYR A 125 -20.35 -24.05 -12.99
N GLU A 126 -20.17 -25.26 -12.46
CA GLU A 126 -20.09 -25.55 -11.02
C GLU A 126 -18.78 -25.08 -10.39
N ASP A 127 -17.73 -24.92 -11.20
CA ASP A 127 -16.43 -24.41 -10.77
C ASP A 127 -16.44 -22.88 -10.59
N LEU A 128 -17.54 -22.21 -10.95
CA LEU A 128 -17.69 -20.76 -10.99
C LEU A 128 -18.78 -20.28 -10.02
N PRO A 129 -18.59 -19.12 -9.35
CA PRO A 129 -17.48 -18.19 -9.53
C PRO A 129 -16.22 -18.56 -8.74
N LEU A 130 -15.07 -18.09 -9.24
CA LEU A 130 -13.76 -18.31 -8.64
C LEU A 130 -13.00 -16.98 -8.52
N TYR A 131 -12.33 -16.77 -7.39
CA TYR A 131 -11.57 -15.54 -7.10
C TYR A 131 -10.17 -15.90 -6.59
N LEU A 132 -9.14 -15.58 -7.37
CA LEU A 132 -7.75 -15.90 -7.06
C LEU A 132 -6.94 -14.61 -6.98
N TYR A 133 -6.10 -14.45 -5.96
CA TYR A 133 -5.20 -13.30 -5.86
C TYR A 133 -3.81 -13.69 -5.40
N GLN A 134 -2.85 -12.82 -5.63
CA GLN A 134 -1.50 -12.92 -5.06
C GLN A 134 -1.05 -11.57 -4.54
N ILE A 135 -0.03 -11.56 -3.67
CA ILE A 135 0.79 -10.39 -3.38
C ILE A 135 2.21 -10.74 -3.78
N GLN A 136 2.68 -10.20 -4.90
CA GLN A 136 3.92 -10.65 -5.54
C GLN A 136 4.60 -9.48 -6.27
N THR A 137 5.93 -9.52 -6.29
CA THR A 137 6.80 -8.51 -6.89
C THR A 137 6.70 -8.51 -8.41
N LYS A 138 6.45 -7.34 -9.01
CA LYS A 138 6.33 -7.11 -10.45
C LYS A 138 7.52 -6.30 -10.96
N PHE A 139 7.84 -6.50 -12.23
CA PHE A 139 8.87 -5.71 -12.91
C PHE A 139 8.27 -4.95 -14.10
N ARG A 140 8.53 -3.64 -14.16
CA ARG A 140 8.18 -2.78 -15.29
C ARG A 140 9.38 -1.93 -15.69
N LYS A 141 9.77 -2.01 -16.95
CA LYS A 141 10.84 -1.22 -17.58
C LYS A 141 10.34 0.21 -17.76
N GLU A 142 10.26 0.91 -16.64
CA GLU A 142 9.66 2.23 -16.57
C GLU A 142 10.65 3.28 -17.09
N PRO A 143 10.38 3.96 -18.23
CA PRO A 143 11.38 4.84 -18.87
C PRO A 143 11.81 5.99 -17.95
N ARG A 144 10.94 6.39 -17.03
CA ARG A 144 11.18 7.45 -16.05
C ARG A 144 10.65 7.03 -14.68
N ALA A 145 11.35 6.11 -14.03
CA ALA A 145 11.13 5.85 -12.60
C ALA A 145 11.51 7.09 -11.79
N ARG A 146 10.50 7.78 -11.27
CA ARG A 146 10.59 9.04 -10.53
C ARG A 146 9.59 8.97 -9.37
N SER A 147 9.63 9.94 -8.47
CA SER A 147 8.61 10.09 -7.43
C SER A 147 8.66 9.04 -6.29
N GLY A 148 9.81 8.42 -6.06
CA GLY A 148 9.96 7.44 -4.97
C GLY A 148 9.14 6.18 -5.21
N LEU A 149 8.53 5.66 -4.15
CA LEU A 149 7.70 4.44 -4.18
C LEU A 149 6.40 4.60 -5.00
N LEU A 150 6.15 5.78 -5.59
CA LEU A 150 4.97 6.02 -6.41
C LEU A 150 5.15 5.44 -7.83
N ARG A 151 6.38 5.36 -8.34
CA ARG A 151 6.65 4.86 -9.71
C ARG A 151 7.99 4.17 -9.78
N ASP A 152 7.93 2.88 -9.47
CA ASP A 152 9.07 1.97 -9.40
C ASP A 152 9.22 1.12 -10.67
N ARG A 153 10.39 0.49 -10.80
CA ARG A 153 10.67 -0.58 -11.79
C ARG A 153 10.50 -1.96 -11.20
N GLU A 154 10.74 -2.11 -9.90
CA GLU A 154 10.50 -3.32 -9.11
C GLU A 154 9.60 -2.96 -7.94
N PHE A 155 8.44 -3.60 -7.84
CA PHE A 155 7.46 -3.25 -6.80
C PHE A 155 6.47 -4.37 -6.53
N ASP A 156 5.97 -4.43 -5.31
CA ASP A 156 4.91 -5.38 -4.98
C ASP A 156 3.57 -4.93 -5.53
N MET A 157 2.81 -5.89 -6.05
CA MET A 157 1.43 -5.70 -6.43
C MET A 157 0.60 -6.82 -5.83
N LYS A 158 -0.50 -6.44 -5.19
CA LYS A 158 -1.63 -7.34 -5.05
C LYS A 158 -2.39 -7.32 -6.37
N ASP A 159 -2.58 -8.46 -7.00
CA ASP A 159 -3.40 -8.62 -8.20
C ASP A 159 -4.40 -9.76 -7.96
N LEU A 160 -5.69 -9.45 -8.06
CA LEU A 160 -6.80 -10.39 -7.96
C LEU A 160 -7.42 -10.56 -9.34
N TYR A 161 -7.83 -11.78 -9.65
CA TYR A 161 -8.57 -12.14 -10.86
C TYR A 161 -9.84 -12.86 -10.47
N SER A 162 -10.97 -12.43 -11.03
CA SER A 162 -12.26 -13.06 -10.82
C SER A 162 -12.75 -13.72 -12.09
N PHE A 163 -13.42 -14.86 -11.93
CA PHE A 163 -13.89 -15.70 -13.01
C PHE A 163 -15.36 -15.98 -12.80
N HIS A 164 -16.16 -15.71 -13.83
CA HIS A 164 -17.61 -15.66 -13.74
C HIS A 164 -18.25 -16.39 -14.90
N ARG A 165 -19.39 -16.99 -14.59
CA ARG A 165 -20.28 -17.61 -15.58
C ARG A 165 -21.07 -16.56 -16.36
N THR A 166 -21.54 -15.52 -15.67
CA THR A 166 -22.47 -14.53 -16.24
C THR A 166 -21.99 -13.11 -15.97
N GLU A 167 -22.47 -12.20 -16.82
CA GLU A 167 -22.17 -10.79 -16.71
C GLU A 167 -22.74 -10.16 -15.44
N GLU A 168 -23.91 -10.63 -15.02
CA GLU A 168 -24.56 -10.14 -13.80
C GLU A 168 -23.73 -10.49 -12.56
N ASP A 169 -23.22 -11.73 -12.49
CA ASP A 169 -22.35 -12.17 -11.39
C ASP A 169 -21.03 -11.38 -11.35
N PHE A 170 -20.42 -11.15 -12.52
CA PHE A 170 -19.25 -10.29 -12.65
C PHE A 170 -19.51 -8.87 -12.11
N LYS A 171 -20.59 -8.21 -12.55
CA LYS A 171 -20.94 -6.85 -12.11
C LYS A 171 -21.16 -6.78 -10.60
N LYS A 172 -21.86 -7.77 -10.02
CA LYS A 172 -22.07 -7.86 -8.56
C LYS A 172 -20.73 -7.94 -7.82
N TYR A 173 -19.81 -8.76 -8.30
CA TYR A 173 -18.49 -8.91 -7.70
C TYR A 173 -17.61 -7.67 -7.89
N TYR A 174 -17.67 -7.01 -9.05
CA TYR A 174 -16.95 -5.77 -9.33
C TYR A 174 -17.33 -4.65 -8.33
N GLU A 175 -18.62 -4.50 -8.02
CA GLU A 175 -19.09 -3.57 -6.97
C GLU A 175 -18.68 -4.00 -5.55
N LYS A 176 -18.60 -5.31 -5.29
CA LYS A 176 -18.07 -5.86 -4.02
C LYS A 176 -16.60 -5.48 -3.84
N ILE A 177 -15.80 -5.58 -4.90
CA ILE A 177 -14.39 -5.17 -4.90
C ILE A 177 -14.27 -3.67 -4.61
N LYS A 178 -15.07 -2.82 -5.26
CA LYS A 178 -15.04 -1.37 -5.00
C LYS A 178 -15.20 -1.04 -3.52
N LYS A 179 -16.19 -1.65 -2.87
CA LYS A 179 -16.43 -1.48 -1.44
C LYS A 179 -15.27 -2.01 -0.59
N SER A 180 -14.67 -3.14 -0.98
CA SER A 180 -13.50 -3.72 -0.29
C SER A 180 -12.28 -2.80 -0.36
N TYR A 181 -11.97 -2.25 -1.54
CA TYR A 181 -10.83 -1.36 -1.73
C TYR A 181 -10.97 -0.07 -0.92
N LEU A 182 -12.18 0.52 -0.88
CA LEU A 182 -12.45 1.65 0.02
C LEU A 182 -12.20 1.32 1.49
N LYS A 183 -12.54 0.10 1.95
CA LYS A 183 -12.25 -0.35 3.32
C LYS A 183 -10.74 -0.51 3.56
N ILE A 184 -10.02 -1.14 2.63
CA ILE A 184 -8.56 -1.31 2.68
C ILE A 184 -7.89 0.06 2.85
N PHE A 185 -8.15 0.98 1.93
CA PHE A 185 -7.49 2.28 1.97
C PHE A 185 -7.88 3.10 3.20
N LYS A 186 -9.13 3.01 3.65
CA LYS A 186 -9.57 3.61 4.93
C LYS A 186 -8.81 3.03 6.12
N ARG A 187 -8.59 1.71 6.19
CA ARG A 187 -7.81 1.04 7.24
C ARG A 187 -6.33 1.44 7.19
N CYS A 188 -5.80 1.72 6.00
CA CYS A 188 -4.47 2.31 5.80
C CYS A 188 -4.43 3.83 6.11
N GLY A 189 -5.54 4.45 6.50
CA GLY A 189 -5.61 5.88 6.84
C GLY A 189 -5.71 6.81 5.62
N LEU A 190 -6.04 6.30 4.44
CA LEU A 190 -6.18 7.08 3.22
C LEU A 190 -7.66 7.38 2.93
N LYS A 191 -7.92 8.59 2.41
CA LYS A 191 -9.22 8.97 1.86
C LYS A 191 -9.15 8.86 0.34
N THR A 192 -9.76 7.82 -0.19
CA THR A 192 -9.77 7.53 -1.64
C THR A 192 -11.04 8.03 -2.31
N ILE A 193 -10.87 8.45 -3.56
CA ILE A 193 -11.93 8.81 -4.50
C ILE A 193 -11.93 7.76 -5.59
N ILE A 194 -13.09 7.18 -5.89
CA ILE A 194 -13.24 6.29 -7.04
C ILE A 194 -13.38 7.18 -8.27
N THR A 195 -12.49 6.98 -9.23
CA THR A 195 -12.35 7.83 -10.41
C THR A 195 -12.47 6.97 -11.65
N GLU A 196 -13.41 7.32 -12.53
CA GLU A 196 -13.51 6.68 -13.84
C GLU A 196 -12.30 7.07 -14.70
N ALA A 197 -11.69 6.08 -15.35
CA ALA A 197 -10.45 6.25 -16.10
C ALA A 197 -10.43 5.43 -17.40
N SER A 198 -9.39 5.61 -18.20
CA SER A 198 -9.22 4.86 -19.45
C SER A 198 -8.98 3.36 -19.14
N GLY A 199 -9.28 2.51 -20.11
CA GLY A 199 -9.04 1.07 -20.01
C GLY A 199 -7.56 0.65 -20.11
N ALA A 200 -6.68 1.60 -20.45
CA ALA A 200 -5.29 1.39 -20.82
C ALA A 200 -5.13 0.19 -21.80
N GLY A 201 -3.98 -0.49 -21.78
CA GLY A 201 -3.77 -1.73 -22.57
C GLY A 201 -4.57 -2.95 -22.07
N PHE A 202 -5.41 -2.81 -21.04
CA PHE A 202 -6.13 -3.93 -20.42
C PHE A 202 -7.51 -4.15 -21.03
N THR A 203 -8.29 -3.08 -21.23
CA THR A 203 -9.66 -3.15 -21.77
C THR A 203 -9.99 -1.93 -22.63
N LYS A 204 -11.05 -2.00 -23.44
CA LYS A 204 -11.58 -0.85 -24.22
C LYS A 204 -12.65 -0.07 -23.44
N GLU A 205 -13.14 -0.62 -22.33
CA GLU A 205 -14.14 0.00 -21.46
C GLU A 205 -13.49 0.98 -20.47
N TYR A 206 -14.29 1.83 -19.83
CA TYR A 206 -13.82 2.62 -18.69
C TYR A 206 -13.52 1.74 -17.47
N THR A 207 -12.50 2.13 -16.73
CA THR A 207 -12.05 1.47 -15.50
C THR A 207 -12.35 2.35 -14.29
N HIS A 208 -12.04 1.85 -13.10
CA HIS A 208 -12.15 2.64 -11.88
C HIS A 208 -10.83 2.64 -11.10
N GLU A 209 -10.16 3.77 -11.15
CA GLU A 209 -8.97 4.07 -10.34
C GLU A 209 -9.38 4.49 -8.93
N PHE A 210 -8.54 4.15 -7.96
CA PHE A 210 -8.64 4.59 -6.58
C PHE A 210 -7.61 5.67 -6.35
N GLN A 211 -8.07 6.90 -6.34
CA GLN A 211 -7.24 8.09 -6.36
C GLN A 211 -7.17 8.73 -4.96
N VAL A 212 -5.97 9.08 -4.52
CA VAL A 212 -5.72 9.82 -3.27
C VAL A 212 -5.23 11.20 -3.61
N LEU A 213 -5.94 12.25 -3.17
CA LEU A 213 -5.52 13.63 -3.38
C LEU A 213 -4.20 13.91 -2.66
N ALA A 214 -3.18 14.30 -3.41
CA ALA A 214 -1.86 14.63 -2.89
C ALA A 214 -1.14 15.56 -3.87
N LYS A 215 -0.37 16.54 -3.35
CA LYS A 215 0.38 17.48 -4.18
C LYS A 215 1.44 16.77 -5.03
N GLY A 216 2.06 15.71 -4.49
CA GLY A 216 3.04 14.87 -5.18
C GLY A 216 2.44 13.85 -6.17
N GLY A 217 1.12 13.91 -6.42
CA GLY A 217 0.45 13.04 -7.38
C GLY A 217 0.87 13.29 -8.82
N GLU A 218 0.94 12.21 -9.61
CA GLU A 218 1.23 12.28 -11.04
C GLU A 218 -0.05 12.51 -11.87
N ASP A 219 -1.17 11.97 -11.40
CA ASP A 219 -2.47 12.13 -12.05
C ASP A 219 -3.13 13.45 -11.72
N THR A 220 -4.08 13.84 -12.56
CA THR A 220 -5.01 14.94 -12.28
C THR A 220 -6.42 14.45 -12.47
N ILE A 221 -7.27 14.68 -11.48
CA ILE A 221 -8.67 14.25 -11.51
C ILE A 221 -9.60 15.44 -11.40
N VAL A 222 -10.74 15.34 -12.09
CA VAL A 222 -11.90 16.20 -11.87
C VAL A 222 -12.84 15.43 -10.96
N PHE A 223 -13.21 16.00 -9.81
CA PHE A 223 -13.98 15.30 -8.79
C PHE A 223 -15.02 16.19 -8.12
N CYS A 224 -16.10 15.54 -7.68
CA CYS A 224 -17.13 16.16 -6.88
C CYS A 224 -16.69 16.17 -5.41
N PRO A 225 -16.73 17.32 -4.70
CA PRO A 225 -16.38 17.38 -3.28
C PRO A 225 -17.33 16.56 -2.38
N LYS A 226 -18.54 16.23 -2.86
CA LYS A 226 -19.49 15.34 -2.19
C LYS A 226 -19.26 13.84 -2.48
N GLY A 227 -18.31 13.49 -3.35
CA GLY A 227 -17.96 12.09 -3.66
C GLY A 227 -18.86 11.38 -4.68
N ASN A 228 -19.77 12.10 -5.35
CA ASN A 228 -20.75 11.51 -6.26
C ASN A 228 -20.25 11.31 -7.70
N PHE A 229 -19.08 11.83 -8.05
CA PHE A 229 -18.53 11.82 -9.39
C PHE A 229 -17.03 12.07 -9.35
N SER A 230 -16.26 11.33 -10.16
CA SER A 230 -14.89 11.70 -10.52
C SER A 230 -14.47 11.04 -11.82
N GLN A 231 -13.71 11.77 -12.63
CA GLN A 231 -13.07 11.28 -13.85
C GLN A 231 -11.60 11.69 -13.88
N ASN A 232 -10.75 10.82 -14.41
CA ASN A 232 -9.37 11.15 -14.74
C ASN A 232 -9.37 12.21 -15.85
N LYS A 233 -8.50 13.22 -15.75
CA LYS A 233 -8.46 14.35 -16.68
C LYS A 233 -8.27 13.91 -18.14
N GLU A 234 -7.60 12.78 -18.36
CA GLU A 234 -7.41 12.20 -19.70
C GLU A 234 -8.73 11.88 -20.43
N ILE A 235 -9.79 11.54 -19.68
CA ILE A 235 -11.09 11.18 -20.22
C ILE A 235 -12.22 12.13 -19.77
N ALA A 236 -11.89 13.18 -19.03
CA ALA A 236 -12.86 14.02 -18.35
C ALA A 236 -13.74 14.79 -19.35
N LYS A 237 -15.06 14.58 -19.25
CA LYS A 237 -16.05 15.31 -20.06
C LYS A 237 -16.45 16.64 -19.42
N PHE A 238 -16.27 16.76 -18.10
CA PHE A 238 -16.61 17.95 -17.33
C PHE A 238 -15.35 18.64 -16.81
N LYS A 239 -15.39 19.97 -16.71
CA LYS A 239 -14.29 20.78 -16.21
C LYS A 239 -14.53 21.19 -14.76
N ALA A 240 -13.46 21.44 -14.01
CA ALA A 240 -13.57 22.10 -12.71
C ALA A 240 -14.30 23.44 -12.84
N GLY A 241 -15.06 23.82 -11.81
CA GLY A 241 -15.94 25.00 -11.83
C GLY A 241 -17.34 24.73 -12.39
N THR A 242 -17.58 23.60 -13.06
CA THR A 242 -18.92 23.25 -13.55
C THR A 242 -19.75 22.47 -12.50
N PRO A 243 -21.10 22.50 -12.58
CA PRO A 243 -21.94 21.72 -11.67
C PRO A 243 -21.77 20.20 -11.88
N CYS A 244 -21.62 19.46 -10.79
CA CYS A 244 -21.59 18.00 -10.81
C CYS A 244 -22.86 17.43 -11.48
N PRO A 245 -22.73 16.48 -12.42
CA PRO A 245 -23.88 15.92 -13.14
C PRO A 245 -24.84 15.15 -12.22
N LYS A 246 -24.37 14.69 -11.04
CA LYS A 246 -25.17 13.91 -10.09
C LYS A 246 -25.83 14.73 -8.98
N CYS A 247 -25.16 15.76 -8.47
CA CYS A 247 -25.61 16.47 -7.26
C CYS A 247 -25.46 18.00 -7.32
N LYS A 248 -25.11 18.56 -8.49
CA LYS A 248 -24.98 19.99 -8.77
C LYS A 248 -23.92 20.77 -7.96
N ALA A 249 -23.23 20.14 -7.01
CA ALA A 249 -22.08 20.73 -6.33
C ALA A 249 -20.96 21.07 -7.35
N ILE A 250 -20.26 22.18 -7.15
CA ILE A 250 -19.19 22.62 -8.06
C ILE A 250 -18.03 21.63 -8.05
N LEU A 251 -17.65 21.14 -9.23
CA LEU A 251 -16.54 20.22 -9.43
C LEU A 251 -15.20 20.90 -9.16
N LYS A 252 -14.26 20.13 -8.61
CA LYS A 252 -12.89 20.55 -8.32
C LYS A 252 -11.91 19.75 -9.17
N GLU A 253 -10.73 20.33 -9.38
CA GLU A 253 -9.57 19.64 -9.96
C GLU A 253 -8.49 19.49 -8.89
N GLY A 254 -7.76 18.38 -8.92
CA GLY A 254 -6.63 18.17 -8.02
C GLY A 254 -5.67 17.10 -8.50
N LYS A 255 -4.41 17.25 -8.10
CA LYS A 255 -3.37 16.23 -8.25
C LYS A 255 -3.67 15.03 -7.36
N SER A 256 -3.43 13.82 -7.86
CA SER A 256 -3.71 12.59 -7.13
C SER A 256 -2.75 11.45 -7.43
N ILE A 257 -2.75 10.47 -6.54
CA ILE A 257 -1.97 9.24 -6.62
C ILE A 257 -2.94 8.07 -6.82
N GLU A 258 -2.79 7.33 -7.92
CA GLU A 258 -3.50 6.07 -8.16
C GLU A 258 -2.92 4.95 -7.28
N VAL A 259 -3.64 4.57 -6.21
CA VAL A 259 -3.22 3.50 -5.28
C VAL A 259 -3.76 2.12 -5.67
N GLY A 260 -4.68 2.06 -6.64
CA GLY A 260 -5.18 0.83 -7.22
C GLY A 260 -6.14 1.07 -8.39
N ASN A 261 -6.40 0.05 -9.17
CA ASN A 261 -7.30 0.11 -10.33
C ASN A 261 -8.00 -1.24 -10.53
N ILE A 262 -9.19 -1.20 -11.11
CA ILE A 262 -10.05 -2.36 -11.33
C ILE A 262 -10.59 -2.38 -12.77
N PHE A 263 -10.40 -3.50 -13.46
CA PHE A 263 -10.62 -3.61 -14.90
C PHE A 263 -11.70 -4.65 -15.22
N PRO A 264 -12.76 -4.26 -15.96
CA PRO A 264 -13.65 -5.21 -16.60
C PRO A 264 -12.96 -5.82 -17.82
N LEU A 265 -12.34 -6.99 -17.65
CA LEU A 265 -11.66 -7.69 -18.74
C LEU A 265 -12.62 -8.45 -19.64
N ARG A 266 -13.76 -8.88 -19.08
CA ARG A 266 -14.78 -9.70 -19.73
C ARG A 266 -14.13 -10.91 -20.39
N THR A 267 -14.36 -11.13 -21.67
CA THR A 267 -13.91 -12.32 -22.38
C THR A 267 -12.59 -12.13 -23.14
N LYS A 268 -11.90 -11.00 -22.98
CA LYS A 268 -10.67 -10.67 -23.75
C LYS A 268 -9.65 -11.80 -23.69
N TYR A 269 -9.26 -12.22 -22.49
CA TYR A 269 -8.24 -13.25 -22.28
C TYR A 269 -8.79 -14.66 -22.51
N SER A 270 -10.00 -14.93 -22.03
CA SER A 270 -10.61 -16.24 -22.15
C SER A 270 -10.85 -16.66 -23.60
N GLN A 271 -11.21 -15.71 -24.48
CA GLN A 271 -11.36 -15.99 -25.91
C GLN A 271 -10.00 -16.23 -26.57
N ALA A 272 -9.03 -15.35 -26.32
CA ALA A 272 -7.68 -15.46 -26.89
C ALA A 272 -6.99 -16.77 -26.49
N MET A 273 -7.09 -17.15 -25.22
CA MET A 273 -6.40 -18.33 -24.65
C MET A 273 -7.30 -19.57 -24.54
N LYS A 274 -8.48 -19.56 -25.17
CA LYS A 274 -9.41 -20.69 -25.15
C LYS A 274 -9.79 -21.19 -23.74
N ALA A 275 -9.93 -20.29 -22.78
CA ALA A 275 -10.47 -20.58 -21.45
C ALA A 275 -12.01 -20.59 -21.47
N TYR A 276 -12.59 -21.77 -21.64
CA TYR A 276 -14.03 -21.99 -21.75
C TYR A 276 -14.50 -23.01 -20.71
N PHE A 277 -15.78 -22.91 -20.34
CA PHE A 277 -16.47 -23.88 -19.48
C PHE A 277 -17.77 -24.37 -20.17
N VAL A 278 -18.29 -25.51 -19.74
CA VAL A 278 -19.61 -26.03 -20.13
C VAL A 278 -20.67 -25.44 -19.22
N ASP A 279 -21.62 -24.71 -19.80
CA ASP A 279 -22.70 -24.06 -19.05
C ASP A 279 -23.87 -25.03 -18.77
N LYS A 280 -24.84 -24.63 -17.92
CA LYS A 280 -26.03 -25.45 -17.59
C LYS A 280 -26.85 -25.91 -18.79
N ASP A 281 -26.76 -25.19 -19.90
CA ASP A 281 -27.41 -25.51 -21.17
C ASP A 281 -26.58 -26.47 -22.05
N GLY A 282 -25.48 -27.02 -21.51
CA GLY A 282 -24.53 -27.87 -22.23
C GLY A 282 -23.64 -27.11 -23.21
N LYS A 283 -23.78 -25.79 -23.34
CA LYS A 283 -23.02 -25.00 -24.32
C LYS A 283 -21.68 -24.56 -23.73
N ARG A 284 -20.65 -24.61 -24.56
CA ARG A 284 -19.33 -24.11 -24.23
C ARG A 284 -19.30 -22.59 -24.31
N LYS A 285 -19.00 -21.90 -23.21
CA LYS A 285 -18.96 -20.42 -23.11
C LYS A 285 -17.60 -19.94 -22.59
N PRO A 286 -17.10 -18.79 -23.07
CA PRO A 286 -15.86 -18.21 -22.55
C PRO A 286 -16.09 -17.70 -21.11
N ILE A 287 -15.07 -17.83 -20.27
CA ILE A 287 -15.14 -17.35 -18.88
C ILE A 287 -15.12 -15.82 -18.85
N ILE A 288 -16.03 -15.19 -18.10
CA ILE A 288 -16.03 -13.73 -17.92
C ILE A 288 -15.06 -13.36 -16.81
N MET A 289 -14.15 -12.42 -17.07
CA MET A 289 -13.05 -12.08 -16.18
C MET A 289 -13.06 -10.63 -15.68
N GLY A 290 -12.53 -10.43 -14.49
CA GLY A 290 -12.09 -9.13 -13.96
C GLY A 290 -10.67 -9.20 -13.43
N CYS A 291 -9.92 -8.10 -13.46
CA CYS A 291 -8.67 -7.98 -12.72
C CYS A 291 -8.63 -6.72 -11.85
N TYR A 292 -7.93 -6.82 -10.71
CA TYR A 292 -8.02 -5.84 -9.64
C TYR A 292 -6.65 -5.67 -8.96
N GLY A 293 -6.00 -4.52 -9.18
CA GLY A 293 -4.65 -4.20 -8.73
C GLY A 293 -4.59 -3.22 -7.55
N ILE A 294 -3.71 -3.47 -6.58
CA ILE A 294 -3.31 -2.52 -5.52
C ILE A 294 -1.79 -2.62 -5.43
N GLY A 295 -1.08 -1.49 -5.39
CA GLY A 295 0.35 -1.49 -5.10
C GLY A 295 0.59 -1.26 -3.59
N PRO A 296 1.01 -2.26 -2.79
CA PRO A 296 1.29 -2.05 -1.37
C PRO A 296 2.45 -1.07 -1.12
N SER A 297 3.52 -1.15 -1.91
CA SER A 297 4.65 -0.19 -1.89
C SER A 297 4.18 1.23 -2.20
N ARG A 298 3.42 1.39 -3.28
CA ARG A 298 2.80 2.67 -3.66
C ARG A 298 1.86 3.20 -2.60
N THR A 299 1.09 2.32 -1.95
CA THR A 299 0.21 2.69 -0.84
C THR A 299 1.03 3.25 0.33
N MET A 300 2.17 2.64 0.66
CA MET A 300 3.10 3.18 1.66
C MET A 300 3.61 4.57 1.28
N GLY A 301 4.03 4.78 0.02
CA GLY A 301 4.43 6.09 -0.49
C GLY A 301 3.31 7.13 -0.38
N ALA A 302 2.09 6.77 -0.78
CA ALA A 302 0.91 7.64 -0.71
C ALA A 302 0.54 8.03 0.73
N ILE A 303 0.73 7.13 1.70
CA ILE A 303 0.54 7.43 3.12
C ILE A 303 1.52 8.52 3.57
N VAL A 304 2.78 8.44 3.19
CA VAL A 304 3.78 9.46 3.55
C VAL A 304 3.52 10.79 2.85
N GLU A 305 3.10 10.77 1.57
CA GLU A 305 2.70 12.00 0.85
C GLU A 305 1.56 12.76 1.55
N VAL A 306 0.61 12.04 2.14
CA VAL A 306 -0.58 12.65 2.78
C VAL A 306 -0.38 12.91 4.27
N HIS A 307 0.40 12.09 4.96
CA HIS A 307 0.57 12.14 6.41
C HIS A 307 2.02 12.41 6.80
N HIS A 308 2.45 13.65 6.59
CA HIS A 308 3.74 14.16 7.05
C HIS A 308 3.61 15.61 7.54
N ASP A 309 4.65 16.07 8.23
CA ASP A 309 4.87 17.48 8.56
C ASP A 309 6.35 17.85 8.36
N GLU A 310 6.75 19.05 8.79
CA GLU A 310 8.12 19.54 8.66
C GLU A 310 9.16 18.69 9.41
N LYS A 311 8.73 17.88 10.37
CA LYS A 311 9.60 17.06 11.23
C LYS A 311 9.72 15.62 10.73
N GLY A 312 8.77 15.15 9.92
CA GLY A 312 8.83 13.87 9.25
C GLY A 312 7.48 13.16 9.15
N ILE A 313 7.51 11.84 9.25
CA ILE A 313 6.36 10.98 8.93
C ILE A 313 5.33 11.02 10.07
N ILE A 314 4.05 10.83 9.74
CA ILE A 314 2.96 10.65 10.70
C ILE A 314 2.18 9.39 10.30
N TRP A 315 2.56 8.23 10.83
CA TRP A 315 1.89 6.98 10.43
C TRP A 315 0.45 6.89 10.95
N PRO A 316 -0.52 6.51 10.10
CA PRO A 316 -1.80 6.00 10.56
C PRO A 316 -1.61 4.75 11.42
N LYS A 317 -2.40 4.61 12.49
CA LYS A 317 -2.19 3.55 13.49
C LYS A 317 -2.17 2.14 12.92
N GLY A 318 -3.01 1.86 11.92
CA GLY A 318 -3.13 0.54 11.32
C GLY A 318 -1.88 0.04 10.59
N VAL A 319 -1.00 0.96 10.17
CA VAL A 319 0.19 0.64 9.36
C VAL A 319 1.50 1.04 10.02
N ALA A 320 1.46 1.76 11.15
CA ALA A 320 2.67 2.21 11.84
C ALA A 320 3.59 1.03 12.19
N PRO A 321 4.92 1.17 12.06
CA PRO A 321 5.85 0.05 12.29
C PRO A 321 5.82 -0.44 13.74
N PHE A 322 5.49 0.47 14.67
CA PHE A 322 5.22 0.24 16.08
C PHE A 322 4.14 1.22 16.53
N GLN A 323 3.49 0.93 17.65
CA GLN A 323 2.44 1.78 18.21
C GLN A 323 3.03 2.83 19.16
N VAL A 324 4.11 2.48 19.86
CA VAL A 324 4.77 3.31 20.88
C VAL A 324 6.26 3.46 20.62
N TYR A 325 6.75 4.70 20.66
CA TYR A 325 8.16 5.06 20.74
C TYR A 325 8.48 5.40 22.20
N LEU A 326 9.20 4.51 22.88
CA LEU A 326 9.57 4.67 24.28
C LEU A 326 10.97 5.29 24.37
N ILE A 327 11.13 6.36 25.16
CA ILE A 327 12.39 7.08 25.33
C ILE A 327 12.78 7.08 26.81
N SER A 328 13.99 6.58 27.11
CA SER A 328 14.67 6.90 28.36
C SER A 328 15.52 8.16 28.19
N ILE A 329 15.34 9.13 29.08
CA ILE A 329 16.16 10.33 29.15
C ILE A 329 17.38 10.07 30.04
N PRO A 330 18.62 10.25 29.54
CA PRO A 330 19.83 10.17 30.36
C PRO A 330 19.74 11.10 31.58
N SER A 331 20.26 10.66 32.73
CA SER A 331 20.28 11.47 33.95
C SER A 331 21.41 11.05 34.88
N THR A 332 21.63 11.86 35.93
CA THR A 332 22.56 11.55 37.03
C THR A 332 22.15 10.33 37.87
N ARG A 333 20.91 9.81 37.71
CA ARG A 333 20.43 8.56 38.33
C ARG A 333 20.07 7.51 37.25
N PRO A 334 21.04 7.03 36.46
CA PRO A 334 20.76 6.19 35.28
C PRO A 334 20.10 4.86 35.66
N GLY A 335 20.54 4.22 36.76
CA GLY A 335 20.01 2.92 37.20
C GLY A 335 18.49 2.91 37.47
N LEU A 336 17.97 3.95 38.12
CA LEU A 336 16.53 4.04 38.43
C LEU A 336 15.70 4.24 37.16
N ILE A 337 16.12 5.14 36.27
CA ILE A 337 15.41 5.41 35.01
C ILE A 337 15.41 4.17 34.12
N LYS A 338 16.57 3.53 33.97
CA LYS A 338 16.74 2.32 33.16
C LYS A 338 15.84 1.20 33.67
N LYS A 339 15.87 0.93 34.98
CA LYS A 339 15.02 -0.10 35.62
C LYS A 339 13.53 0.17 35.39
N GLN A 340 13.07 1.41 35.58
CA GLN A 340 11.65 1.75 35.39
C GLN A 340 11.22 1.73 33.92
N THR A 341 12.09 2.18 33.01
CA THR A 341 11.81 2.15 31.56
C THR A 341 11.78 0.71 31.05
N GLU A 342 12.69 -0.14 31.52
CA GLU A 342 12.72 -1.56 31.18
C GLU A 342 11.47 -2.29 31.64
N LYS A 343 11.04 -2.03 32.89
CA LYS A 343 9.78 -2.58 33.40
C LYS A 343 8.60 -2.15 32.54
N LEU A 344 8.49 -0.85 32.21
CA LEU A 344 7.41 -0.36 31.36
C LEU A 344 7.45 -0.96 29.94
N TYR A 345 8.65 -1.14 29.37
CA TYR A 345 8.83 -1.80 28.08
C TYR A 345 8.29 -3.23 28.12
N GLN A 346 8.66 -4.02 29.13
CA GLN A 346 8.18 -5.39 29.31
C GLN A 346 6.67 -5.45 29.56
N ASP A 347 6.13 -4.56 30.38
CA ASP A 347 4.70 -4.52 30.69
C ASP A 347 3.86 -4.16 29.45
N LEU A 348 4.33 -3.23 28.60
CA LEU A 348 3.69 -2.94 27.31
C LEU A 348 3.75 -4.15 26.36
N GLN A 349 4.87 -4.87 26.31
CA GLN A 349 5.00 -6.05 25.46
C GLN A 349 4.10 -7.20 25.90
N LYS A 350 3.91 -7.42 27.20
CA LYS A 350 2.97 -8.43 27.74
C LYS A 350 1.54 -8.21 27.26
N GLU A 351 1.16 -6.95 27.10
CA GLU A 351 -0.14 -6.52 26.56
C GLU A 351 -0.19 -6.49 25.03
N LYS A 352 0.82 -7.07 24.36
CA LYS A 352 0.97 -7.11 22.89
C LYS A 352 1.02 -5.73 22.23
N ILE A 353 1.38 -4.69 22.99
CA ILE A 353 1.62 -3.36 22.45
C ILE A 353 2.99 -3.34 21.78
N GLU A 354 3.03 -2.93 20.52
CA GLU A 354 4.26 -2.88 19.74
C GLU A 354 5.08 -1.65 20.15
N VAL A 355 6.25 -1.87 20.74
CA VAL A 355 7.14 -0.80 21.24
C VAL A 355 8.49 -0.79 20.54
N LEU A 356 8.90 0.38 20.04
CA LEU A 356 10.29 0.72 19.73
C LEU A 356 10.89 1.48 20.92
N TYR A 357 11.85 0.86 21.60
CA TYR A 357 12.52 1.45 22.76
C TYR A 357 13.87 2.05 22.38
N ASP A 358 13.98 3.37 22.48
CA ASP A 358 15.24 4.11 22.32
C ASP A 358 16.06 4.12 23.61
N ASP A 359 16.82 3.05 23.77
CA ASP A 359 17.68 2.71 24.91
C ASP A 359 19.11 3.26 24.79
N ARG A 360 19.42 4.02 23.74
CA ARG A 360 20.76 4.56 23.46
C ARG A 360 21.14 5.63 24.48
N GLU A 361 22.20 5.43 25.25
CA GLU A 361 22.63 6.37 26.31
C GLU A 361 23.50 7.50 25.76
N GLN A 362 24.19 7.27 24.64
CA GLN A 362 25.06 8.22 23.95
C GLN A 362 24.33 9.34 23.19
N LYS A 363 23.00 9.30 23.13
CA LYS A 363 22.16 10.24 22.39
C LYS A 363 21.53 11.27 23.32
N THR A 364 21.60 12.54 22.95
CA THR A 364 20.94 13.61 23.70
C THR A 364 19.41 13.48 23.61
N PRO A 365 18.65 14.02 24.57
CA PRO A 365 17.19 14.08 24.49
C PRO A 365 16.67 14.71 23.18
N GLY A 366 17.32 15.78 22.73
CA GLY A 366 16.95 16.48 21.51
C GLY A 366 17.09 15.60 20.27
N GLU A 367 18.20 14.85 20.15
CA GLU A 367 18.38 13.89 19.06
C GLU A 367 17.33 12.78 19.09
N LYS A 368 17.05 12.20 20.26
CA LYS A 368 16.01 11.16 20.39
C LYS A 368 14.63 11.68 19.97
N PHE A 369 14.29 12.92 20.33
CA PHE A 369 13.03 13.51 19.94
C PHE A 369 12.95 13.81 18.44
N ALA A 370 14.03 14.29 17.83
CA ALA A 370 14.11 14.53 16.39
C ALA A 370 13.98 13.23 15.60
N GLU A 371 14.69 12.17 16.01
CA GLU A 371 14.59 10.85 15.38
C GLU A 371 13.18 10.25 15.56
N ALA A 372 12.58 10.37 16.75
CA ALA A 372 11.21 9.92 16.99
C ALA A 372 10.16 10.67 16.16
N ASP A 373 10.31 11.99 16.00
CA ASP A 373 9.44 12.80 15.15
C ASP A 373 9.64 12.44 13.66
N LEU A 374 10.87 12.16 13.22
CA LEU A 374 11.18 11.73 11.86
C LEU A 374 10.58 10.36 11.52
N ILE A 375 10.77 9.36 12.40
CA ILE A 375 10.27 7.98 12.24
C ILE A 375 8.74 7.92 12.27
N GLY A 376 8.10 8.78 13.06
CA GLY A 376 6.66 9.01 12.95
C GLY A 376 5.75 8.03 13.68
N ILE A 377 6.25 7.32 14.70
CA ILE A 377 5.45 6.38 15.49
C ILE A 377 4.31 7.12 16.23
N PRO A 378 3.05 6.63 16.22
CA PRO A 378 1.87 7.37 16.68
C PRO A 378 1.94 7.94 18.11
N TYR A 379 2.48 7.18 19.06
CA TYR A 379 2.60 7.59 20.46
C TYR A 379 4.05 7.61 20.90
N ARG A 380 4.48 8.71 21.50
CA ARG A 380 5.79 8.83 22.16
C ARG A 380 5.60 8.84 23.66
N ILE A 381 6.36 8.01 24.37
CA ILE A 381 6.40 7.96 25.84
C ILE A 381 7.80 8.32 26.31
N VAL A 382 7.90 9.28 27.21
CA VAL A 382 9.17 9.77 27.74
C VAL A 382 9.25 9.48 29.23
N VAL A 383 10.30 8.77 29.63
CA VAL A 383 10.64 8.48 31.02
C VAL A 383 11.85 9.33 31.42
N SER A 384 11.70 10.13 32.47
CA SER A 384 12.73 11.06 32.96
C SER A 384 12.73 11.16 34.47
N ALA A 385 13.82 11.62 35.08
CA ALA A 385 13.89 11.84 36.53
C ALA A 385 12.74 12.75 37.04
N LYS A 386 12.37 13.79 36.27
CA LYS A 386 11.29 14.72 36.61
C LYS A 386 9.91 14.04 36.62
N THR A 387 9.65 13.15 35.66
CA THR A 387 8.35 12.47 35.54
C THR A 387 8.23 11.34 36.56
N LEU A 388 9.32 10.61 36.83
CA LEU A 388 9.38 9.56 37.84
C LEU A 388 9.17 10.09 39.28
N LYS A 389 9.67 11.29 39.62
CA LYS A 389 9.36 11.93 40.92
C LYS A 389 7.85 12.08 41.17
N LYS A 390 7.03 12.09 40.11
CA LYS A 390 5.57 12.18 40.17
C LYS A 390 4.87 10.83 39.93
N ASN A 391 5.61 9.71 39.85
CA ASN A 391 5.11 8.38 39.47
C ASN A 391 4.36 8.39 38.13
N SER A 392 4.85 9.19 37.17
CA SER A 392 4.23 9.41 35.88
C SER A 392 5.24 9.31 34.74
N VAL A 393 4.72 9.23 33.51
CA VAL A 393 5.46 9.41 32.25
C VAL A 393 4.79 10.49 31.42
N GLU A 394 5.56 11.10 30.53
CA GLU A 394 5.01 12.02 29.55
C GLU A 394 4.62 11.26 28.29
N VAL A 395 3.40 11.48 27.79
CA VAL A 395 2.87 10.86 26.58
C VAL A 395 2.47 11.95 25.58
N LYS A 396 2.88 11.79 24.33
CA LYS A 396 2.58 12.71 23.21
C LYS A 396 2.11 11.92 22.00
N LYS A 397 1.06 12.38 21.33
CA LYS A 397 0.70 11.88 19.99
C LYS A 397 1.56 12.57 18.95
N ARG A 398 2.06 11.82 17.94
CA ARG A 398 2.95 12.36 16.89
C ARG A 398 2.35 13.57 16.16
N ASN A 399 1.05 13.58 15.92
CA ASN A 399 0.33 14.66 15.25
C ASN A 399 -0.18 15.77 16.19
N GLN A 400 0.22 15.81 17.46
CA GLN A 400 -0.22 16.81 18.43
C GLN A 400 0.96 17.53 19.08
N LYS A 401 0.80 18.83 19.35
CA LYS A 401 1.80 19.63 20.07
C LYS A 401 1.79 19.36 21.58
N ARG A 402 0.62 19.11 22.16
CA ARG A 402 0.43 18.98 23.62
C ARG A 402 0.89 17.62 24.13
N THR A 403 1.59 17.65 25.25
CA THR A 403 1.98 16.46 26.01
C THR A 403 0.99 16.23 27.17
N LYS A 404 0.88 14.98 27.64
CA LYS A 404 0.07 14.62 28.80
C LYS A 404 0.92 13.87 29.80
N LEU A 405 0.81 14.22 31.07
CA LEU A 405 1.44 13.49 32.16
C LEU A 405 0.48 12.38 32.63
N ILE A 406 0.89 11.13 32.50
CA ILE A 406 0.05 9.95 32.83
C ILE A 406 0.76 9.14 33.91
N LYS A 407 0.03 8.78 34.97
CA LYS A 407 0.55 7.89 36.03
C LYS A 407 0.97 6.56 35.41
N ILE A 408 2.15 6.03 35.77
CA ILE A 408 2.71 4.81 35.17
C ILE A 408 1.70 3.66 35.18
N LYS A 409 1.02 3.44 36.32
CA LYS A 409 -0.01 2.41 36.51
C LYS A 409 -1.20 2.50 35.54
N ASN A 410 -1.44 3.66 34.93
CA ASN A 410 -2.57 3.92 34.04
C ASN A 410 -2.17 3.97 32.56
N VAL A 411 -0.87 3.91 32.22
CA VAL A 411 -0.38 4.12 30.85
C VAL A 411 -0.91 3.06 29.89
N ILE A 412 -0.85 1.78 30.30
CA ILE A 412 -1.33 0.65 29.50
C ILE A 412 -2.82 0.82 29.19
N LYS A 413 -3.66 0.95 30.23
CA LYS A 413 -5.11 1.19 30.07
C LYS A 413 -5.39 2.41 29.18
N TRP A 414 -4.61 3.47 29.30
CA TRP A 414 -4.77 4.66 28.48
C TRP A 414 -4.48 4.40 27.00
N LEU A 415 -3.47 3.57 26.69
CA LEU A 415 -3.08 3.17 25.33
C LEU A 415 -4.06 2.16 24.74
N SER A 416 -4.48 1.13 25.48
CA SER A 416 -5.33 0.05 24.95
C SER A 416 -6.68 0.53 24.42
N ILE A 417 -7.24 1.61 24.98
CA ILE A 417 -8.50 2.22 24.48
C ILE A 417 -8.26 3.04 23.20
N ARG A 418 -7.01 3.33 22.85
CA ARG A 418 -6.60 4.30 21.83
C ARG A 418 -5.74 3.73 20.72
N ILE A 419 -5.30 2.49 20.81
CA ILE A 419 -4.47 1.82 19.81
C ILE A 419 -5.36 1.05 18.86
#